data_AF-A0A951AZT1-F1
#
_entry.id   AF-A0A951AZT1-F1
#
_cell.length_a   1.000
_cell.length_b   1.000
_cell.length_c   1.000
_cell.angle_alpha   90.00
_cell.angle_beta   90.00
_cell.angle_gamma   90.00
#
_symmetry.space_group_name_H-M   'P 1'
#
loop_
_entity.id
_entity.type
_entity.pdbx_description
1 polymer ?
#
loop_
_entity_poly.entity_id
_entity_poly.type
_entity_poly.pdbx_seq_one_letter_code
_entity_poly.pdbx_strand_id
1 'polypeptide(L)' 'MTARLLSLNVGLPRDVPWQGRTVHTAIWKEPVRGRRAVRRLNIDGDGQGDLAGHGGEHRAVFVYQIESHR' A
#
# COMPACT_ATOMS: atom_id res chain seq x y z
N MET A 1 7.66 -9.85 -22.71
CA MET A 1 6.51 -9.00 -22.30
C MET A 1 7.04 -7.91 -21.37
N THR A 2 6.56 -6.68 -21.53
CA THR A 2 6.93 -5.54 -20.67
C THR A 2 5.71 -5.08 -19.89
N ALA A 3 5.81 -5.03 -18.57
CA ALA A 3 4.79 -4.42 -17.72
C ALA A 3 4.98 -2.90 -17.68
N ARG A 4 3.88 -2.14 -17.59
CA ARG A 4 3.90 -0.69 -17.37
C ARG A 4 3.22 -0.37 -16.05
N LEU A 5 3.94 0.30 -15.15
CA LEU A 5 3.35 0.86 -13.94
C LEU A 5 2.41 2.01 -14.32
N LEU A 6 1.11 1.87 -14.04
CA LEU A 6 0.11 2.89 -14.39
C LEU A 6 -0.09 3.92 -13.28
N SER A 7 -0.07 3.47 -12.02
CA SER A 7 -0.14 4.33 -10.84
C SER A 7 0.71 3.75 -9.72
N LEU A 8 1.39 4.63 -8.99
CA LEU A 8 1.97 4.31 -7.69
C LEU A 8 1.08 4.97 -6.64
N ASN A 9 0.52 4.16 -5.73
CA ASN A 9 -0.31 4.67 -4.66
C ASN A 9 0.35 4.37 -3.32
N VAL A 10 0.42 5.37 -2.44
CA VAL A 10 1.01 5.25 -1.10
C VAL A 10 0.06 5.81 -0.04
N GLY A 11 0.22 5.39 1.20
CA GLY A 11 -0.56 5.89 2.33
C GLY A 11 -0.11 5.28 3.65
N LEU A 12 -0.06 6.10 4.69
CA LEU A 12 0.29 5.68 6.03
C LEU A 12 -0.91 5.02 6.73
N PRO A 13 -0.67 4.02 7.61
CA PRO A 13 -1.70 3.47 8.45
C PRO A 13 -2.38 4.54 9.30
N ARG A 14 -3.71 4.43 9.44
CA ARG A 14 -4.51 5.33 10.28
C ARG A 14 -5.65 4.59 10.95
N ASP A 15 -6.12 5.18 12.03
CA ASP A 15 -7.29 4.72 12.74
C ASP A 15 -8.55 5.24 12.05
N VAL A 16 -9.52 4.35 11.82
CA VAL A 16 -10.80 4.69 11.22
C VAL A 16 -11.97 4.06 11.98
N PRO A 17 -13.15 4.70 12.01
CA PRO A 17 -14.36 4.07 12.51
C PRO A 17 -14.86 3.02 11.51
N TRP A 18 -15.09 1.79 11.98
CA TRP A 18 -15.67 0.70 11.20
C TRP A 18 -16.51 -0.21 12.11
N GLN A 19 -17.79 -0.40 11.77
CA GLN A 19 -18.72 -1.26 12.51
C GLN A 19 -18.73 -1.02 14.04
N GLY A 20 -18.79 0.25 14.45
CA GLY A 20 -18.81 0.64 15.87
C GLY A 20 -17.48 0.47 16.61
N ARG A 21 -16.38 0.19 15.89
CA ARG A 21 -15.04 0.02 16.44
C ARG A 21 -14.04 0.92 15.72
N THR A 22 -12.90 1.17 16.36
CA THR A 22 -11.74 1.79 15.70
C THR A 22 -10.86 0.69 15.11
N VAL A 23 -10.53 0.79 13.82
CA VAL A 23 -9.65 -0.15 13.11
C VAL A 23 -8.41 0.59 12.64
N HIS A 24 -7.23 0.07 12.98
CA HIS A 24 -5.95 0.54 12.45
C HIS A 24 -5.68 -0.12 11.09
N THR A 25 -5.55 0.66 10.02
CA THR A 25 -5.38 0.10 8.67
C THR A 25 -4.64 1.03 7.72
N ALA A 26 -3.96 0.43 6.75
CA ALA A 26 -3.26 1.13 5.67
C ALA A 26 -3.97 1.04 4.32
N ILE A 27 -5.26 0.62 4.29
CA ILE A 27 -5.96 0.32 3.03
C ILE A 27 -6.19 1.55 2.14
N TRP A 28 -6.28 2.75 2.73
CA TRP A 28 -6.40 3.99 1.97
C TRP A 28 -5.04 4.43 1.44
N LYS A 29 -4.93 4.45 0.11
CA LYS A 29 -3.75 4.90 -0.62
C LYS A 29 -4.16 5.99 -1.61
N GLU A 30 -3.26 6.91 -1.87
CA GLU A 30 -3.45 7.99 -2.84
C GLU A 30 -2.38 7.94 -3.93
N PRO A 31 -2.73 8.27 -5.19
CA PRO A 31 -1.76 8.27 -6.28
C PRO A 31 -0.70 9.36 -6.07
N VAL A 32 0.56 9.02 -6.26
CA VAL A 32 1.68 9.95 -6.19
C VAL A 32 2.41 10.10 -7.52
N ARG A 33 2.92 11.31 -7.76
CA ARG A 33 3.73 11.63 -8.94
C ARG A 33 5.22 11.54 -8.62
N GLY A 34 5.99 11.29 -9.67
CA GLY A 34 7.45 11.26 -9.60
C GLY A 34 8.02 9.96 -9.04
N ARG A 35 9.35 9.91 -8.94
CA ARG A 35 10.08 8.75 -8.43
C ARG A 35 9.95 8.69 -6.91
N ARG A 36 9.82 7.48 -6.38
CA ARG A 36 9.88 7.17 -4.94
C ARG A 36 10.87 6.06 -4.70
N ALA A 37 11.61 6.13 -3.59
CA ALA A 37 12.52 5.07 -3.22
C ALA A 37 11.73 3.88 -2.69
N VAL A 38 12.14 2.67 -3.09
CA VAL A 38 11.69 1.42 -2.48
C VAL A 38 12.68 1.07 -1.38
N ARG A 39 12.18 0.83 -0.16
CA ARG A 39 12.94 0.46 1.03
C ARG A 39 12.64 -0.99 1.39
N ARG A 40 13.35 -1.50 2.41
CA ARG A 40 13.16 -2.86 2.92
C ARG A 40 11.71 -3.20 3.28
N LEU A 41 10.98 -2.24 3.86
CA LEU A 41 9.61 -2.47 4.32
C LEU A 41 8.54 -1.82 3.45
N ASN A 42 8.83 -0.71 2.75
CA ASN A 42 7.83 0.12 2.10
C ASN A 42 8.42 0.99 0.99
N ILE A 43 7.55 1.65 0.24
CA ILE A 43 7.90 2.78 -0.63
C ILE A 43 7.85 4.08 0.19
N ASP A 44 8.71 5.06 -0.11
CA ASP A 44 8.67 6.35 0.57
C ASP A 44 7.26 6.99 0.46
N GLY A 45 6.66 7.29 1.62
CA GLY A 45 5.28 7.78 1.75
C GLY A 45 4.25 6.70 2.08
N ASP A 46 4.66 5.43 2.15
CA ASP A 46 3.81 4.28 2.45
C ASP A 46 4.09 3.65 3.81
N GLY A 47 3.10 2.96 4.37
CA GLY A 47 3.29 2.12 5.56
C GLY A 47 2.37 0.90 5.61
N GLN A 48 2.74 -0.06 6.46
CA GLN A 48 2.00 -1.30 6.72
C GLN A 48 1.32 -1.21 8.09
N GLY A 49 0.04 -1.57 8.17
CA GLY A 49 -0.73 -1.50 9.42
C GLY A 49 -0.48 -2.66 10.39
N ASP A 50 0.13 -3.75 9.93
CA ASP A 50 0.47 -4.91 10.76
C ASP A 50 1.73 -5.57 10.21
N LEU A 51 2.87 -5.40 10.89
CA LEU A 51 4.15 -6.01 10.50
C LEU A 51 4.27 -7.47 10.93
N ALA A 52 3.45 -7.95 11.87
CA ALA A 52 3.58 -9.28 12.46
C ALA A 52 2.81 -10.34 11.66
N GLY A 53 1.61 -10.01 11.17
CA GLY A 53 0.77 -10.95 10.41
C GLY A 53 0.65 -10.63 8.93
N HIS A 54 0.39 -9.36 8.61
CA HIS A 54 0.00 -8.95 7.25
C HIS A 54 1.09 -8.23 6.44
N GLY A 55 2.21 -7.88 7.07
CA GLY A 55 3.29 -7.08 6.48
C GLY A 55 4.63 -7.80 6.45
N GLY A 56 5.70 -7.04 6.63
CA GLY A 56 7.09 -7.47 6.54
C GLY A 56 7.71 -7.22 5.16
N GLU A 57 9.01 -7.50 5.07
CA GLU A 57 9.82 -7.23 3.88
C GLU A 57 9.38 -8.03 2.65
N HIS A 58 8.87 -9.25 2.85
CA HIS A 58 8.31 -10.07 1.77
C HIS A 58 6.94 -9.57 1.28
N ARG A 59 6.39 -8.53 1.91
CA ARG A 59 5.12 -7.88 1.55
C ARG A 59 5.29 -6.36 1.40
N ALA A 60 6.52 -5.91 1.16
CA ALA A 60 6.87 -4.49 1.09
C ALA A 60 6.17 -3.72 -0.04
N VAL A 61 5.78 -4.41 -1.12
CA VAL A 61 5.06 -3.84 -2.26
C VAL A 61 3.92 -4.77 -2.65
N PHE A 62 2.72 -4.22 -2.76
CA PHE A 62 1.55 -4.91 -3.30
C PHE A 62 1.30 -4.45 -4.73
N VAL A 63 1.07 -5.40 -5.64
CA VAL A 63 0.87 -5.12 -7.07
C VAL A 63 -0.47 -5.70 -7.50
N TYR A 64 -1.20 -4.95 -8.31
CA TYR A 64 -2.48 -5.36 -8.87
C TYR A 64 -2.55 -5.00 -10.35
N GLN A 65 -3.14 -5.88 -11.16
CA GLN A 65 -3.30 -5.68 -12.60
C GLN A 65 -4.61 -4.92 -12.87
N ILE A 66 -4.57 -3.91 -13.74
CA ILE A 66 -5.76 -3.10 -14.04
C ILE A 66 -6.84 -3.94 -14.73
N GLU A 67 -6.43 -4.98 -15.45
CA GLU A 67 -7.30 -5.93 -16.12
C GLU A 67 -8.14 -6.75 -15.14
N SER A 68 -7.71 -6.91 -13.88
CA SER A 68 -8.47 -7.63 -12.83
C SER A 68 -9.66 -6.83 -12.28
N HIS A 69 -9.83 -5.57 -12.71
CA HIS A 69 -10.99 -4.73 -12.35
C HIS A 69 -12.11 -4.77 -13.40
N ARG A 70 -12.05 -5.68 -14.37
CA ARG A 70 -13.05 -5.89 -15.41
C ARG A 70 -13.65 -7.28 -15.28
#